data_AF-A0A352ULS9-F1
#
_entry.id   AF-A0A352ULS9-F1
#
_cell.length_a   1.000
_cell.length_b   1.000
_cell.length_c   1.000
_cell.angle_alpha   90.00
_cell.angle_beta   90.00
_cell.angle_gamma   90.00
#
_symmetry.space_group_name_H-M   'P 1'
#
loop_
_entity.id
_entity.type
_entity.pdbx_description
1 polymer ?
#
loop_
_entity_poly.entity_id
_entity_poly.type
_entity_poly.pdbx_seq_one_letter_code
_entity_poly.pdbx_strand_id
1 'polypeptide(L)'
;EGLVVPEGWKLELLSAGGKRNFDTNQIIERYDKRIAMTTLADFILLGQQSTGSFALSSDKTELFGTAMGTYLDIICDVFNTQAIPRLIDLNADHFDGFSDYPTMTHGDVENVDLKALGSFVNQMVGCGALTPDGGLEDYLRQAAHLPDRTDDYPTNTSPVDETTPETEPEARDVSNDSDQLEDESGVDGEEA
;
A
#
# COMPACT_ATOMS: atom_id res chain seq x y z
N GLU A 1 -65.60 -10.28 24.66
CA GLU A 1 -67.01 -9.91 24.94
C GLU A 1 -67.73 -9.72 23.61
N GLY A 2 -68.96 -10.23 23.48
CA GLY A 2 -69.75 -10.14 22.24
C GLY A 2 -70.81 -9.04 22.33
N LEU A 3 -71.27 -8.54 21.18
CA LEU A 3 -72.25 -7.46 21.07
C LEU A 3 -73.46 -7.92 20.26
N VAL A 4 -74.67 -7.66 20.75
CA VAL A 4 -75.95 -8.00 20.08
C VAL A 4 -76.46 -6.77 19.34
N VAL A 5 -76.74 -6.91 18.04
CA VAL A 5 -77.21 -5.83 17.17
C VAL A 5 -78.72 -6.00 16.90
N PRO A 6 -79.58 -5.04 17.28
CA PRO A 6 -81.03 -5.09 17.03
C PRO A 6 -81.41 -4.94 15.54
N GLU A 7 -82.64 -5.34 15.22
CA GLU A 7 -83.19 -5.21 13.86
C GLU A 7 -83.25 -3.74 13.41
N GLY A 8 -82.71 -3.45 12.22
CA GLY A 8 -82.59 -2.09 11.68
C GLY A 8 -81.26 -1.37 11.97
N TRP A 9 -80.35 -1.98 12.74
CA TRP A 9 -79.03 -1.40 13.04
C TRP A 9 -77.94 -2.12 12.24
N LYS A 10 -77.07 -1.35 11.59
CA LYS A 10 -75.92 -1.89 10.87
C LYS A 10 -74.65 -1.55 11.63
N LEU A 11 -74.04 -2.56 12.25
CA LEU A 11 -72.69 -2.45 12.78
C LEU A 11 -71.72 -2.83 11.67
N GLU A 12 -71.00 -1.85 11.14
CA GLU A 12 -69.86 -2.10 10.26
C GLU A 12 -68.61 -1.56 10.95
N LEU A 13 -67.56 -2.38 10.97
CA LEU A 13 -66.22 -1.86 11.25
C LEU A 13 -65.91 -0.92 10.09
N LEU A 14 -65.90 0.38 10.39
CA LEU A 14 -65.27 1.37 9.52
C LEU A 14 -63.79 0.99 9.45
N SER A 15 -63.47 0.14 8.47
CA SER A 15 -62.10 0.00 8.00
C SER A 15 -61.63 1.40 7.70
N ALA A 16 -60.61 1.88 8.40
CA ALA A 16 -59.96 3.12 8.01
C ALA A 16 -59.53 2.93 6.55
N GLY A 17 -60.27 3.57 5.62
CA GLY A 17 -60.06 3.48 4.19
C GLY A 17 -58.71 4.08 3.86
N GLY A 18 -57.67 3.27 4.02
CA GLY A 18 -56.33 3.78 4.16
C GLY A 18 -55.34 2.65 3.98
N LYS A 19 -55.02 2.36 2.72
CA LYS A 19 -53.79 1.70 2.29
C LYS A 19 -52.54 2.57 2.60
N ARG A 20 -52.57 3.33 3.70
CA ARG A 20 -51.48 4.19 4.20
C ARG A 20 -50.75 3.50 5.35
N ASN A 21 -50.60 2.18 5.28
CA ASN A 21 -49.39 1.58 5.83
C ASN A 21 -48.25 2.08 4.94
N PHE A 22 -47.72 3.25 5.29
CA PHE A 22 -46.42 3.63 4.76
C PHE A 22 -45.45 2.54 5.18
N ASP A 23 -44.62 2.12 4.24
CA ASP A 23 -43.54 1.22 4.56
C ASP A 23 -42.52 1.98 5.41
N THR A 24 -42.68 1.91 6.73
CA THR A 24 -41.80 2.57 7.70
C THR A 24 -40.35 2.10 7.52
N ASN A 25 -40.12 0.89 7.00
CA ASN A 25 -38.78 0.39 6.73
C ASN A 25 -38.05 1.25 5.69
N GLN A 26 -38.73 1.70 4.62
CA GLN A 26 -38.13 2.60 3.63
C GLN A 26 -37.74 3.95 4.24
N ILE A 27 -38.51 4.43 5.21
CA ILE A 27 -38.21 5.67 5.92
C ILE A 27 -36.98 5.47 6.81
N ILE A 28 -36.94 4.37 7.57
CA ILE A 28 -35.81 4.01 8.43
C ILE A 28 -34.53 3.85 7.59
N GLU A 29 -34.56 3.04 6.54
CA GLU A 29 -33.40 2.83 5.65
C GLU A 29 -32.87 4.13 5.05
N ARG A 30 -33.75 5.08 4.73
CA ARG A 30 -33.35 6.40 4.24
C ARG A 30 -32.59 7.18 5.31
N TYR A 31 -33.04 7.16 6.57
CA TYR A 31 -32.37 7.84 7.66
C TYR A 31 -31.06 7.14 8.03
N ASP A 32 -31.02 5.81 8.07
CA ASP A 32 -29.79 5.05 8.33
C ASP A 32 -28.72 5.34 7.27
N LYS A 33 -29.11 5.37 5.98
CA LYS A 33 -28.22 5.80 4.89
C LYS A 33 -27.71 7.22 5.06
N ARG A 34 -28.57 8.15 5.50
CA ARG A 34 -28.17 9.55 5.73
C ARG A 34 -27.24 9.70 6.93
N ILE A 35 -27.48 8.98 8.02
CA ILE A 35 -26.63 8.99 9.21
C ILE A 35 -25.25 8.41 8.83
N ALA A 36 -25.20 7.28 8.14
CA ALA A 36 -23.95 6.69 7.67
C ALA A 36 -23.17 7.64 6.75
N MET A 37 -23.85 8.37 5.84
CA MET A 37 -23.21 9.39 5.01
C MET A 37 -22.62 10.55 5.81
N THR A 38 -23.24 10.97 6.92
CA THR A 38 -22.68 12.06 7.75
C THR A 38 -21.37 11.69 8.43
N THR A 39 -21.15 10.40 8.70
CA THR A 39 -19.92 9.88 9.30
C THR A 39 -18.99 9.22 8.29
N LEU A 40 -19.22 9.41 6.98
CA LEU A 40 -18.47 8.76 5.89
C LEU A 40 -18.42 7.23 5.99
N ALA A 41 -19.38 6.62 6.68
CA ALA A 41 -19.49 5.18 6.91
C ALA A 41 -20.51 4.51 5.97
N ASP A 42 -20.82 5.15 4.85
CA ASP A 42 -21.85 4.70 3.90
C ASP A 42 -21.44 3.42 3.14
N PHE A 43 -20.14 3.12 3.08
CA PHE A 43 -19.62 1.86 2.55
C PHE A 43 -20.09 0.62 3.33
N ILE A 44 -20.41 0.75 4.63
CA ILE A 44 -20.95 -0.36 5.43
C ILE A 44 -22.31 -0.82 4.88
N LEU A 45 -23.12 0.13 4.38
CA LEU A 45 -24.45 -0.17 3.83
C LEU A 45 -24.39 -0.70 2.38
N LEU A 46 -23.27 -0.51 1.66
CA LEU A 46 -23.10 -1.06 0.31
C LEU A 46 -23.05 -2.59 0.31
N GLY A 47 -22.50 -3.21 1.36
CA GLY A 47 -22.43 -4.67 1.50
C GLY A 47 -23.79 -5.36 1.72
N GLN A 48 -24.83 -4.58 2.07
CA GLN A 48 -26.14 -5.12 2.44
C GLN A 48 -27.12 -5.19 1.26
N GLN A 49 -26.86 -4.48 0.15
CA GLN A 49 -27.66 -4.55 -1.07
C GLN A 49 -26.95 -5.42 -2.12
N SER A 50 -27.55 -6.58 -2.39
CA SER A 50 -26.95 -7.81 -2.92
C SER A 50 -26.22 -7.76 -4.28
N THR A 51 -26.04 -6.61 -4.95
CA THR A 51 -25.25 -6.46 -6.19
C THR A 51 -24.91 -4.98 -6.42
N GLY A 52 -23.70 -4.52 -6.09
CA GLY A 52 -23.31 -3.12 -6.32
C GLY A 52 -21.80 -2.85 -6.25
N SER A 53 -21.21 -2.55 -7.41
CA SER A 53 -19.84 -2.06 -7.71
C SER A 53 -18.80 -2.06 -6.58
N PHE A 54 -18.01 -3.14 -6.50
CA PHE A 54 -16.79 -3.22 -5.68
C PHE A 54 -15.85 -2.02 -5.83
N ALA A 55 -15.74 -1.45 -7.05
CA ALA A 55 -14.93 -0.27 -7.31
C ALA A 55 -15.40 0.96 -6.50
N LEU A 56 -16.71 1.22 -6.43
CA LEU A 56 -17.25 2.34 -5.66
C LEU A 56 -17.09 2.15 -4.14
N SER A 57 -17.05 0.90 -3.68
CA SER A 57 -16.76 0.58 -2.28
C SER A 57 -15.29 0.80 -1.94
N SER A 58 -14.37 0.54 -2.88
CA SER A 58 -12.93 0.74 -2.70
C SER A 58 -12.61 2.23 -2.50
N ASP A 59 -13.07 3.09 -3.42
CA ASP A 59 -12.77 4.53 -3.38
C ASP A 59 -13.28 5.20 -2.09
N LYS A 60 -14.44 4.76 -1.58
CA LYS A 60 -15.00 5.29 -0.32
C LYS A 60 -14.26 4.78 0.91
N THR A 61 -13.74 3.56 0.86
CA THR A 61 -12.93 3.00 1.94
C THR A 61 -11.58 3.73 2.02
N GLU A 62 -10.97 4.06 0.88
CA GLU A 62 -9.74 4.87 0.79
C GLU A 62 -9.94 6.28 1.38
N LEU A 63 -11.04 6.97 1.01
CA LEU A 63 -11.36 8.28 1.55
C LEU A 63 -11.60 8.23 3.08
N PHE A 64 -12.24 7.16 3.58
CA PHE A 64 -12.44 6.94 5.00
C PHE A 64 -11.12 6.64 5.73
N GLY A 65 -10.23 5.83 5.14
CA GLY A 65 -8.89 5.56 5.65
C GLY A 65 -8.06 6.84 5.76
N THR A 66 -8.08 7.68 4.73
CA THR A 66 -7.44 9.00 4.73
C THR A 66 -7.99 9.88 5.85
N ALA A 67 -9.31 9.97 5.99
CA ALA A 67 -9.92 10.74 7.07
C ALA A 67 -9.49 10.22 8.45
N MET A 68 -9.46 8.90 8.66
CA MET A 68 -8.97 8.30 9.91
C MET A 68 -7.49 8.62 10.16
N GLY A 69 -6.63 8.56 9.14
CA GLY A 69 -5.24 9.00 9.22
C GLY A 69 -5.12 10.42 9.76
N THR A 70 -5.87 11.37 9.19
CA THR A 70 -5.84 12.76 9.67
C THR A 70 -6.27 12.93 11.13
N TYR A 71 -7.22 12.12 11.62
CA TYR A 71 -7.58 12.14 13.03
C TYR A 71 -6.49 11.56 13.92
N LEU A 72 -5.81 10.50 13.47
CA LEU A 72 -4.67 9.93 14.19
C LEU A 72 -3.51 10.93 14.23
N ASP A 73 -3.22 11.62 13.13
CA ASP A 73 -2.24 12.72 13.08
C ASP A 73 -2.55 13.80 14.12
N ILE A 74 -3.80 14.28 14.15
CA ILE A 74 -4.24 15.29 15.14
C ILE A 74 -3.99 14.80 16.57
N ILE A 75 -4.27 13.52 16.85
CA ILE A 75 -4.03 12.94 18.18
C ILE A 75 -2.52 12.88 18.46
N CYS A 76 -1.73 12.33 17.55
CA CYS A 76 -0.28 12.23 17.67
C CYS A 76 0.36 13.62 17.88
N ASP A 77 -0.08 14.63 17.15
CA ASP A 77 0.38 16.01 17.30
C ASP A 77 0.13 16.57 18.70
N VAL A 78 -1.05 16.31 19.28
CA VAL A 78 -1.34 16.74 20.66
C VAL A 78 -0.41 16.04 21.66
N PHE A 79 -0.13 14.75 21.47
CA PHE A 79 0.83 14.04 22.32
C PHE A 79 2.25 14.57 22.16
N ASN A 80 2.71 14.79 20.93
CA ASN A 80 4.05 15.26 20.61
C ASN A 80 4.30 16.69 21.08
N THR A 81 3.28 17.54 21.06
CA THR A 81 3.41 18.95 21.44
C THR A 81 3.16 19.19 22.93
N GLN A 82 2.25 18.45 23.58
CA GLN A 82 1.82 18.74 24.94
C GLN A 82 2.17 17.67 25.97
N ALA A 83 2.07 16.39 25.60
CA ALA A 83 2.22 15.30 26.56
C ALA A 83 3.68 14.90 26.74
N ILE A 84 4.36 14.56 25.63
CA ILE A 84 5.71 14.01 25.67
C ILE A 84 6.72 15.00 26.26
N PRO A 85 6.80 16.27 25.82
CA PRO A 85 7.76 17.22 26.38
C PRO A 85 7.53 17.39 27.88
N ARG A 86 6.26 17.56 28.29
CA ARG A 86 5.91 17.74 29.70
C ARG A 86 6.24 16.53 30.57
N LEU A 87 6.06 15.31 30.06
CA LEU A 87 6.40 14.08 30.80
C LEU A 87 7.90 13.92 30.97
N ILE A 88 8.69 14.25 29.95
CA ILE A 88 10.15 14.17 29.98
C ILE A 88 10.71 15.27 30.89
N ASP A 89 10.23 16.51 30.77
CA ASP A 89 10.66 17.63 31.60
C ASP A 89 10.35 17.38 33.08
N LEU A 90 9.24 16.71 33.41
CA LEU A 90 8.91 16.32 34.78
C LEU A 90 9.86 15.27 35.37
N ASN A 91 10.53 14.48 34.52
CA ASN A 91 11.47 13.44 34.92
C ASN A 91 12.89 13.77 34.44
N ALA A 92 13.21 15.05 34.27
CA ALA A 92 14.45 15.52 33.65
C ALA A 92 15.71 14.88 34.26
N ASP A 93 15.74 14.68 35.58
CA ASP A 93 16.87 14.03 36.28
C ASP A 93 17.18 12.60 35.79
N HIS A 94 16.18 11.88 35.26
CA HIS A 94 16.34 10.53 34.73
C HIS A 94 16.67 10.52 33.23
N PHE A 95 16.30 11.57 32.52
CA PHE A 95 16.49 11.71 31.07
C PHE A 95 17.60 12.70 30.72
N ASP A 96 18.46 13.03 31.69
CA ASP A 96 19.59 13.97 31.56
C ASP A 96 20.65 13.36 30.63
N GLY A 97 20.51 13.62 29.32
CA GLY A 97 21.33 13.02 28.26
C GLY A 97 20.64 12.90 26.91
N PHE A 98 19.31 13.04 26.84
CA PHE A 98 18.59 13.11 25.56
C PHE A 98 18.63 14.54 25.01
N SER A 99 19.07 14.69 23.76
CA SER A 99 19.05 15.99 23.06
C SER A 99 17.67 16.36 22.53
N ASP A 100 16.85 15.35 22.24
CA ASP A 100 15.58 15.51 21.53
C ASP A 100 14.47 14.67 22.18
N TYR A 101 13.24 15.16 22.05
CA TYR A 101 12.04 14.46 22.50
C TYR A 101 11.65 13.37 21.50
N PRO A 102 11.21 12.18 21.97
CA PRO A 102 10.68 11.15 21.10
C PRO A 102 9.37 11.62 20.46
N THR A 103 9.11 11.19 19.23
CA THR A 103 7.86 11.47 18.53
C THR A 103 7.00 10.22 18.44
N MET A 104 5.72 10.38 18.74
CA MET A 104 4.69 9.38 18.52
C MET A 104 4.17 9.53 17.09
N THR A 105 4.25 8.46 16.32
CA THR A 105 3.64 8.32 15.00
C THR A 105 2.64 7.18 15.02
N HIS A 106 1.57 7.30 14.25
CA HIS A 106 0.61 6.21 14.08
C HIS A 106 1.06 5.28 12.95
N GLY A 107 0.63 4.02 13.00
CA GLY A 107 0.77 3.10 11.87
C GLY A 107 -0.21 3.46 10.74
N ASP A 108 -0.01 2.84 9.58
CA ASP A 108 -0.93 3.00 8.47
C ASP A 108 -2.28 2.34 8.79
N VAL A 109 -3.36 3.04 8.44
CA VAL A 109 -4.74 2.58 8.66
C VAL A 109 -5.19 1.64 7.54
N GLU A 110 -4.56 1.76 6.37
CA GLU A 110 -4.88 0.98 5.18
C GLU A 110 -3.96 -0.22 5.03
N ASN A 111 -4.55 -1.37 4.66
CA ASN A 111 -3.76 -2.52 4.26
C ASN A 111 -3.37 -2.35 2.80
N VAL A 112 -2.07 -2.29 2.52
CA VAL A 112 -1.55 -2.31 1.15
C VAL A 112 -2.00 -3.61 0.47
N ASP A 113 -2.59 -3.52 -0.72
CA ASP A 113 -2.89 -4.71 -1.52
C ASP A 113 -1.58 -5.35 -1.98
N LEU A 114 -1.18 -6.41 -1.27
CA LEU A 114 0.04 -7.17 -1.54
C LEU A 114 0.07 -7.76 -2.95
N LYS A 115 -1.09 -7.98 -3.58
CA LYS A 115 -1.16 -8.49 -4.95
C LYS A 115 -0.82 -7.39 -5.96
N ALA A 116 -1.39 -6.19 -5.78
CA ALA A 116 -1.06 -5.02 -6.59
C ALA A 116 0.42 -4.64 -6.41
N LEU A 117 0.89 -4.60 -5.15
CA LEU A 117 2.29 -4.34 -4.80
C LEU A 117 3.23 -5.37 -5.43
N GLY A 118 2.93 -6.67 -5.28
CA GLY A 118 3.74 -7.74 -5.86
C GLY A 118 3.81 -7.68 -7.40
N SER A 119 2.69 -7.33 -8.05
CA SER A 119 2.68 -7.12 -9.51
C SER A 119 3.53 -5.92 -9.91
N PHE A 120 3.44 -4.81 -9.18
CA PHE A 120 4.23 -3.61 -9.44
C PHE A 120 5.74 -3.87 -9.29
N VAL A 121 6.15 -4.48 -8.17
CA VAL A 121 7.55 -4.81 -7.90
C VAL A 121 8.09 -5.77 -8.97
N ASN A 122 7.32 -6.80 -9.34
CA ASN A 122 7.72 -7.73 -10.39
C ASN A 122 7.93 -7.02 -11.74
N GLN A 123 7.04 -6.12 -12.12
CA GLN A 123 7.18 -5.34 -13.36
C GLN A 123 8.41 -4.42 -13.32
N MET A 124 8.66 -3.74 -12.20
CA MET A 124 9.78 -2.81 -12.04
C MET A 124 11.14 -3.50 -12.00
N VAL A 125 11.22 -4.67 -11.35
CA VAL A 125 12.42 -5.52 -11.36
C VAL A 125 12.60 -6.15 -12.73
N GLY A 126 11.51 -6.61 -13.36
CA GLY A 126 11.52 -7.23 -14.69
C GLY A 126 11.91 -6.28 -15.82
N CYS A 127 11.61 -4.99 -15.71
CA CYS A 127 12.05 -3.97 -16.66
C CYS A 127 13.42 -3.37 -16.33
N GLY A 128 14.05 -3.80 -15.23
CA GLY A 128 15.38 -3.35 -14.79
C GLY A 128 15.40 -1.93 -14.20
N ALA A 129 14.24 -1.33 -13.92
CA ALA A 129 14.15 0.00 -13.32
C ALA A 129 14.43 -0.01 -11.80
N LEU A 130 14.18 -1.14 -11.14
CA LEU A 130 14.41 -1.33 -9.71
C LEU A 130 15.31 -2.56 -9.49
N THR A 131 16.41 -2.38 -8.77
CA THR A 131 17.25 -3.49 -8.30
C THR A 131 16.78 -3.92 -6.91
N PRO A 132 16.55 -5.22 -6.66
CA PRO A 132 16.17 -5.69 -5.34
C PRO A 132 17.34 -5.56 -4.37
N ASP A 133 17.26 -4.56 -3.49
CA ASP A 133 18.23 -4.26 -2.44
C ASP A 133 17.65 -4.55 -1.04
N GLY A 134 18.49 -4.47 -0.01
CA GLY A 134 18.06 -4.68 1.37
C GLY A 134 17.01 -3.68 1.84
N GLY A 135 17.09 -2.42 1.38
CA GLY A 135 16.11 -1.39 1.72
C GLY A 135 14.73 -1.67 1.14
N LEU A 136 14.65 -2.15 -0.11
CA LEU A 136 13.39 -2.60 -0.69
C LEU A 136 12.82 -3.80 0.06
N GLU A 137 13.65 -4.77 0.45
CA GLU A 137 13.19 -5.93 1.22
C GLU A 137 12.59 -5.50 2.56
N ASP A 138 13.26 -4.60 3.29
CA ASP A 138 12.78 -4.09 4.58
C ASP A 138 11.45 -3.34 4.44
N TYR A 139 11.31 -2.50 3.40
CA TYR A 139 10.04 -1.83 3.07
C TYR A 139 8.93 -2.84 2.74
N LEU A 140 9.22 -3.86 1.94
CA LEU A 140 8.24 -4.89 1.59
C LEU A 140 7.83 -5.74 2.80
N ARG A 141 8.75 -5.99 3.73
CA ARG A 141 8.44 -6.67 5.01
C ARG A 141 7.53 -5.82 5.86
N GLN A 142 7.80 -4.53 5.99
CA GLN A 142 6.95 -3.60 6.72
C GLN A 142 5.54 -3.52 6.09
N ALA A 143 5.46 -3.35 4.77
CA ALA A 143 4.18 -3.30 4.04
C ALA A 143 3.38 -4.61 4.18
N ALA A 144 4.06 -5.75 4.22
CA ALA A 144 3.44 -7.07 4.39
C ALA A 144 3.23 -7.50 5.85
N HIS A 145 3.56 -6.65 6.83
CA HIS A 145 3.54 -6.98 8.26
C HIS A 145 4.32 -8.26 8.60
N LEU A 146 5.43 -8.48 7.90
CA LEU A 146 6.34 -9.60 8.13
C LEU A 146 7.32 -9.25 9.25
N PRO A 147 7.87 -10.25 9.96
CA PRO A 147 8.93 -10.02 10.94
C PRO A 147 10.14 -9.31 10.31
N ASP A 148 10.78 -8.47 11.12
CA ASP A 148 12.03 -7.81 10.79
C ASP A 148 13.10 -8.84 10.44
N ARG A 149 14.03 -8.42 9.57
CA ARG A 149 15.11 -9.28 9.14
C ARG A 149 16.06 -9.56 10.31
N THR A 150 16.35 -10.83 10.55
CA THR A 150 17.44 -11.25 11.42
C THR A 150 18.77 -11.04 10.69
N ASP A 151 19.80 -10.55 11.38
CA ASP A 151 21.11 -10.14 10.82
C ASP A 151 21.85 -11.22 9.98
N ASP A 152 21.39 -12.47 10.02
CA ASP A 152 21.98 -13.63 9.32
C ASP A 152 21.49 -13.84 7.87
N TYR A 153 20.79 -12.89 7.25
CA TYR A 153 20.35 -13.04 5.87
C TYR A 153 21.49 -12.75 4.88
N PRO A 154 21.91 -13.70 4.02
CA PRO A 154 22.98 -13.45 3.06
C PRO A 154 22.51 -12.40 2.04
N THR A 155 23.17 -11.24 2.04
CA THR A 155 23.01 -10.23 0.99
C THR A 155 23.33 -10.91 -0.34
N ASN A 156 22.35 -10.98 -1.24
CA ASN A 156 22.56 -11.54 -2.58
C ASN A 156 23.38 -10.53 -3.40
N THR A 157 24.67 -10.45 -3.08
CA THR A 157 25.65 -9.74 -3.88
C THR A 157 25.79 -10.53 -5.17
N SER A 158 25.35 -9.96 -6.30
CA SER A 158 25.59 -10.51 -7.63
C SER A 158 27.06 -10.95 -7.75
N PRO A 159 27.36 -12.12 -8.35
CA PRO A 159 28.73 -12.56 -8.49
C PRO A 159 29.47 -11.53 -9.33
N VAL A 160 30.42 -10.84 -8.70
CA VAL A 160 31.40 -10.02 -9.39
C VAL A 160 32.21 -10.98 -10.25
N ASP A 161 32.07 -10.86 -11.57
CA ASP A 161 32.91 -11.56 -12.54
C ASP A 161 34.34 -11.00 -12.43
N GLU A 162 35.13 -11.56 -11.51
CA GLU A 162 36.57 -11.31 -11.43
C GLU A 162 37.29 -12.12 -12.51
N THR A 163 37.17 -11.70 -13.77
CA THR A 163 38.17 -12.03 -14.79
C THR A 163 39.16 -10.88 -14.92
N THR A 164 40.14 -10.86 -14.00
CA THR A 164 41.37 -10.09 -14.18
C THR A 164 42.27 -10.86 -15.16
N PRO A 165 42.75 -10.29 -16.27
CA PRO A 165 43.73 -10.98 -17.11
C PRO A 165 45.08 -10.97 -16.41
N GLU A 166 45.52 -12.15 -15.96
CA GLU A 166 46.87 -12.35 -15.43
C GLU A 166 47.93 -12.08 -16.50
N THR A 167 48.94 -11.32 -16.08
CA THR A 167 50.10 -10.88 -16.86
C THR A 167 51.03 -12.07 -17.16
N GLU A 168 51.56 -12.12 -18.39
CA GLU A 168 52.55 -13.08 -18.88
C GLU A 168 53.76 -13.28 -17.95
N PRO A 169 54.41 -14.46 -18.02
CA PRO A 169 55.85 -14.55 -17.87
C PRO A 169 56.54 -15.03 -19.16
N GLU A 170 57.59 -14.30 -19.53
CA GLU A 170 58.53 -14.61 -20.62
C GLU A 170 59.24 -15.97 -20.45
N ALA A 171 59.49 -16.66 -21.56
CA ALA A 171 60.72 -17.44 -21.75
C ALA A 171 61.11 -17.56 -23.24
N ARG A 172 62.40 -17.34 -23.47
CA ARG A 172 63.15 -17.13 -24.72
C ARG A 172 63.27 -18.34 -25.68
N ASP A 173 63.09 -18.01 -26.96
CA ASP A 173 64.01 -18.19 -28.11
C ASP A 173 64.35 -19.61 -28.65
N VAL A 174 64.18 -19.80 -29.98
CA VAL A 174 65.23 -20.16 -30.96
C VAL A 174 64.61 -20.63 -32.30
N SER A 175 64.82 -19.82 -33.34
CA SER A 175 65.02 -20.09 -34.79
C SER A 175 64.02 -20.93 -35.63
N ASN A 176 63.50 -20.32 -36.72
CA ASN A 176 63.73 -20.67 -38.14
C ASN A 176 62.92 -19.65 -39.00
N ASP A 177 63.53 -18.60 -39.55
CA ASP A 177 64.13 -18.49 -40.90
C ASP A 177 63.16 -18.69 -42.08
N SER A 178 63.33 -17.85 -43.12
CA SER A 178 62.59 -17.64 -44.40
C SER A 178 61.22 -16.94 -44.30
N ASP A 179 60.91 -15.80 -44.93
CA ASP A 179 61.41 -15.06 -46.10
C ASP A 179 61.18 -13.52 -45.85
N GLN A 180 62.12 -12.58 -46.04
CA GLN A 180 62.55 -11.96 -47.31
C GLN A 180 61.35 -11.54 -48.20
N LEU A 181 61.11 -10.30 -48.65
CA LEU A 181 61.90 -9.08 -48.90
C LEU A 181 60.90 -7.90 -49.11
N GLU A 182 61.39 -6.66 -48.90
CA GLU A 182 61.32 -5.46 -49.78
C GLU A 182 60.09 -5.24 -50.70
N ASP A 183 59.68 -4.05 -51.12
CA ASP A 183 59.89 -2.64 -50.83
C ASP A 183 58.90 -1.93 -51.81
N GLU A 184 58.52 -0.70 -51.47
CA GLU A 184 57.92 0.37 -52.27
C GLU A 184 57.19 0.15 -53.63
N SER A 185 56.06 0.87 -53.69
CA SER A 185 55.58 1.73 -54.79
C SER A 185 54.81 1.12 -55.99
N GLY A 186 53.60 1.63 -56.18
CA GLY A 186 53.28 2.33 -57.43
C GLY A 186 52.39 1.65 -58.47
N VAL A 187 51.20 2.25 -58.63
CA VAL A 187 50.61 2.71 -59.91
C VAL A 187 49.81 1.71 -60.78
N ASP A 188 48.55 2.13 -60.96
CA ASP A 188 47.60 2.05 -62.09
C ASP A 188 47.05 0.73 -62.67
N GLY A 189 45.69 0.77 -62.78
CA GLY A 189 44.88 0.25 -63.89
C GLY A 189 44.73 -1.26 -63.98
N GLU A 190 43.74 -1.85 -64.64
CA GLU A 190 42.45 -1.47 -65.21
C GLU A 190 41.80 -2.81 -65.60
N GLU A 191 40.47 -2.83 -65.63
CA GLU A 191 39.53 -3.83 -66.17
C GLU A 191 40.05 -5.11 -66.87
N ALA A 192 39.42 -6.25 -66.52
CA ALA A 192 38.75 -7.16 -67.47
C ALA A 192 37.78 -8.10 -66.74
#